data_AF-A0A3N0YWK9-F1
#
_entry.id   AF-A0A3N0YWK9-F1
#
_cell.length_a   1.000
_cell.length_b   1.000
_cell.length_c   1.000
_cell.angle_alpha   90.00
_cell.angle_beta   90.00
_cell.angle_gamma   90.00
#
_symmetry.space_group_name_H-M   'P 1'
#
loop_
_entity.id
_entity.type
_entity.pdbx_description
1 polymer ?
#
loop_
_entity_poly.entity_id
_entity_poly.type
_entity_poly.pdbx_seq_one_letter_code
_entity_poly.pdbx_strand_id
1 'polypeptide(L)' 'MSLPKPAMRGLLAKRLRFHLPIAFALSIVAAAAFKYAVTEPRKQAYADFYKQYDAMKEFNAMKEAGIFQSVRPSGE' A
#
# COMPACT_ATOMS: atom_id res chain seq x y z
N MET A 1 15.17 -24.31 51.85
CA MET A 1 14.38 -23.13 51.42
C MET A 1 13.30 -23.62 50.48
N SER A 2 12.01 -23.38 50.78
CA SER A 2 10.88 -23.77 49.91
C SER A 2 10.53 -22.65 48.93
N LEU A 3 10.01 -23.01 47.76
CA LEU A 3 9.63 -22.04 46.74
C LEU A 3 8.39 -21.22 47.17
N PRO A 4 8.38 -19.90 46.94
CA PRO A 4 7.21 -19.07 47.23
C PRO A 4 6.06 -19.41 46.26
N LYS A 5 4.82 -19.30 46.74
CA LYS A 5 3.63 -19.63 45.96
C LYS A 5 3.45 -18.63 44.80
N PRO A 6 3.35 -19.10 43.54
CA PRO A 6 3.13 -18.23 42.40
C PRO A 6 1.67 -17.73 42.33
N ALA A 7 1.45 -16.72 41.48
CA ALA A 7 0.11 -16.27 41.14
C ALA A 7 -0.65 -17.40 40.40
N MET A 8 -1.82 -17.79 40.90
CA MET A 8 -2.63 -18.90 40.36
C MET A 8 -3.99 -18.46 39.80
N ARG A 9 -4.27 -17.16 39.77
CA ARG A 9 -5.55 -16.59 39.32
C ARG A 9 -5.32 -15.36 38.45
N GLY A 10 -6.25 -15.08 37.54
CA GLY A 10 -6.21 -13.88 36.69
C GLY A 10 -5.08 -13.86 35.65
N LEU A 11 -4.41 -14.98 35.40
CA LEU A 11 -3.28 -15.08 34.47
C LEU A 11 -3.66 -14.65 33.05
N LEU A 12 -4.84 -15.07 32.57
CA LEU A 12 -5.36 -14.69 31.26
C LEU A 12 -5.64 -13.18 31.18
N ALA A 13 -6.30 -12.61 32.19
CA ALA A 13 -6.60 -11.18 32.23
C ALA A 13 -5.31 -10.33 32.25
N LYS A 14 -4.30 -10.75 33.01
CA LYS A 14 -2.97 -10.11 33.02
C LYS A 14 -2.32 -10.16 31.64
N ARG A 15 -2.36 -11.33 30.98
CA ARG A 15 -1.81 -11.50 29.63
C ARG A 15 -2.55 -10.64 28.61
N LEU A 16 -3.87 -10.58 28.68
CA LEU A 16 -4.69 -9.79 27.76
C LEU A 16 -4.41 -8.30 27.92
N ARG A 17 -4.40 -7.78 29.16
CA ARG A 17 -4.09 -6.36 29.44
C ARG A 17 -2.70 -5.95 28.96
N PHE A 18 -1.75 -6.88 28.95
CA PHE A 18 -0.41 -6.64 28.43
C PHE A 18 -0.38 -6.62 26.89
N HIS A 19 -0.99 -7.62 26.23
CA HIS A 19 -0.87 -7.75 24.78
C HIS A 19 -1.82 -6.83 24.00
N LEU A 20 -2.93 -6.40 24.61
CA LEU A 20 -3.96 -5.64 23.91
C LEU A 20 -3.43 -4.25 23.45
N PRO A 21 -2.78 -3.43 24.29
CA PRO A 21 -2.14 -2.20 23.83
C PRO A 21 -1.07 -2.44 22.74
N ILE A 22 -0.28 -3.51 22.86
CA ILE A 22 0.74 -3.87 21.87
C ILE A 22 0.10 -4.19 20.52
N ALA A 23 -0.99 -4.97 20.52
CA ALA A 23 -1.70 -5.32 19.30
C ALA A 23 -2.24 -4.07 18.59
N PHE A 24 -2.84 -3.13 19.34
CA PHE A 24 -3.31 -1.87 18.78
C PHE A 24 -2.16 -1.01 18.22
N ALA A 25 -1.06 -0.87 18.96
CA ALA A 25 0.10 -0.12 18.50
C ALA A 25 0.67 -0.70 17.20
N LEU A 26 0.86 -2.02 17.14
CA LEU A 26 1.35 -2.70 15.93
C LEU A 26 0.37 -2.55 14.76
N SER A 27 -0.93 -2.59 15.01
CA SER A 27 -1.94 -2.42 13.97
C SER A 27 -1.90 -1.01 13.37
N ILE A 28 -1.77 0.02 14.22
CA ILE A 28 -1.66 1.42 13.76
C ILE A 28 -0.37 1.62 12.97
N VAL A 29 0.76 1.07 13.44
CA VAL A 29 2.04 1.14 12.73
C VAL A 29 1.94 0.48 11.36
N ALA A 30 1.34 -0.71 11.28
CA ALA A 30 1.15 -1.41 10.01
C ALA A 30 0.26 -0.59 9.04
N ALA A 31 -0.83 -0.01 9.53
CA ALA A 31 -1.72 0.83 8.72
C ALA A 31 -1.00 2.09 8.20
N ALA A 32 -0.22 2.77 9.05
CA ALA A 32 0.56 3.93 8.66
C ALA A 32 1.64 3.55 7.62
N ALA A 33 2.36 2.46 7.86
CA ALA A 33 3.38 1.96 6.93
C ALA A 33 2.76 1.68 5.55
N PHE A 34 1.63 0.98 5.49
CA PHE A 34 0.96 0.69 4.22
C PHE A 34 0.45 1.95 3.51
N LYS A 35 -0.11 2.90 4.26
CA LYS A 35 -0.57 4.18 3.70
C LYS A 35 0.58 4.92 3.00
N TYR A 36 1.70 5.12 3.69
CA TYR A 36 2.79 5.94 3.17
C TYR A 36 3.74 5.21 2.22
N ALA A 37 3.92 3.90 2.39
CA ALA A 37 4.81 3.13 1.50
C ALA A 37 4.12 2.66 0.22
N VAL A 38 2.79 2.51 0.23
CA VAL A 38 2.06 1.92 -0.91
C VAL A 38 0.99 2.84 -1.45
N THR A 39 0.12 3.35 -0.59
CA THR A 39 -1.09 4.06 -1.04
C THR A 39 -0.78 5.45 -1.57
N GLU A 40 -0.05 6.26 -0.82
CA GLU A 40 0.31 7.62 -1.23
C GLU A 40 1.26 7.65 -2.45
N PRO A 41 2.33 6.84 -2.53
CA PRO A 41 3.18 6.79 -3.72
C PRO A 41 2.40 6.38 -4.97
N ARG A 42 1.45 5.45 -4.84
CA ARG A 42 0.58 5.07 -5.97
C ARG A 42 -0.26 6.25 -6.43
N LYS A 43 -0.97 6.93 -5.51
CA LYS A 43 -1.78 8.12 -5.86
C LYS A 43 -0.92 9.20 -6.53
N GLN A 44 0.26 9.45 -5.98
CA GLN A 44 1.20 10.42 -6.52
C GLN A 44 1.66 10.02 -7.94
N ALA A 45 2.01 8.75 -8.17
CA ALA A 45 2.44 8.29 -9.49
C ALA A 45 1.35 8.47 -10.57
N TYR A 46 0.08 8.20 -10.25
CA TYR A 46 -1.02 8.49 -11.18
C TYR A 46 -1.18 9.99 -11.41
N ALA A 47 -1.12 10.81 -10.37
CA ALA A 47 -1.22 12.26 -10.50
C ALA A 47 -0.07 12.84 -11.34
N ASP A 48 1.16 12.37 -11.12
CA ASP A 48 2.35 12.80 -11.84
C ASP A 48 2.29 12.39 -13.31
N PHE A 49 1.80 11.17 -13.62
CA PHE A 49 1.57 10.73 -14.99
C PHE A 49 0.62 11.69 -15.73
N TYR A 50 -0.55 11.96 -15.15
CA TYR A 50 -1.55 12.81 -15.79
C TYR A 50 -1.21 14.30 -15.82
N LYS A 51 -0.27 14.76 -15.00
CA LYS A 51 0.15 16.17 -14.95
C LYS A 51 0.71 16.68 -16.28
N GLN A 52 1.35 15.80 -17.05
CA GLN A 52 1.98 16.14 -18.33
C GLN A 52 1.52 15.24 -19.48
N TYR A 53 0.49 14.41 -19.25
CA TYR A 53 0.01 13.47 -20.24
C TYR A 53 -0.69 14.20 -21.40
N ASP A 54 -0.17 14.02 -22.61
CA ASP A 54 -0.80 14.44 -23.86
C ASP A 54 -1.31 13.20 -24.60
N ALA A 55 -2.63 13.02 -24.56
CA ALA A 55 -3.28 11.88 -25.18
C ALA A 55 -3.05 11.81 -26.69
N MET A 56 -2.98 12.95 -27.39
CA MET A 56 -2.79 12.96 -28.84
C MET A 56 -1.36 12.63 -29.22
N LYS A 57 -0.39 13.11 -28.44
CA LYS A 57 1.02 12.74 -28.63
C LYS A 57 1.22 11.24 -28.46
N GLU A 58 0.71 10.66 -27.38
CA GLU A 58 0.82 9.22 -27.11
C GLU A 58 0.04 8.40 -28.14
N PHE A 59 -1.17 8.83 -28.53
CA PHE A 59 -1.92 8.23 -29.62
C PHE A 59 -1.13 8.23 -30.92
N ASN A 60 -0.51 9.36 -31.30
CA ASN A 60 0.27 9.44 -32.53
C ASN A 60 1.49 8.52 -32.48
N ALA A 61 2.20 8.46 -31.35
CA ALA A 61 3.32 7.53 -31.16
C ALA A 61 2.88 6.07 -31.33
N MET A 62 1.73 5.71 -30.75
CA MET A 62 1.11 4.40 -30.92
C MET A 62 0.69 4.13 -32.38
N LYS A 63 0.03 5.10 -33.03
CA LYS A 63 -0.41 5.00 -34.42
C LYS A 63 0.76 4.76 -35.36
N GLU A 64 1.85 5.52 -35.22
CA GLU A 64 3.05 5.33 -36.05
C GLU A 64 3.78 4.01 -35.74
N ALA A 65 3.63 3.46 -34.54
CA ALA A 65 4.10 2.12 -34.22
C ALA A 65 3.22 0.99 -34.83
N GLY A 66 2.13 1.34 -35.51
CA GLY A 66 1.26 0.37 -36.21
C GLY A 66 0.42 -0.50 -35.29
N ILE A 67 0.23 -0.12 -34.02
CA ILE A 67 -0.53 -0.95 -33.07
C ILE A 67 -2.04 -0.94 -33.30
N PHE A 68 -2.57 0.05 -34.01
CA PHE A 68 -4.00 0.20 -34.24
C PHE A 68 -4.44 -0.49 -35.54
N GLN A 69 -5.55 -1.23 -35.46
CA GLN A 69 -6.19 -1.81 -36.63
C GLN A 69 -7.09 -0.80 -37.37
N SER A 70 -7.62 0.19 -36.63
CA SER A 70 -8.55 1.18 -37.15
C SER A 70 -7.88 2.38 -37.81
N VAL A 71 -6.59 2.63 -37.53
CA VAL A 71 -5.85 3.78 -38.05
C VAL A 71 -4.42 3.34 -38.37
N ARG A 72 -3.98 3.55 -39.60
CA ARG A 72 -2.64 3.15 -40.08
C ARG A 72 -1.56 4.21 -39.78
N PRO A 73 -0.26 3.82 -39.76
CA PRO A 73 0.86 4.76 -39.75
C PRO A 73 0.78 5.74 -40.93
N SER A 74 1.35 6.94 -40.78
CA SER A 74 1.22 7.98 -41.81
C SER A 74 2.02 7.71 -43.09
N GLY A 75 2.92 6.72 -43.07
CA GLY A 75 3.81 6.35 -44.18
C GLY A 75 3.41 5.11 -44.97
N GLU A 76 2.28 4.49 -44.64
CA GLU A 76 1.63 3.43 -45.45
C GLU A 76 0.53 4.01 -46.35
#